data_AF-A0A9E3D106-F1
#
_entry.id   AF-A0A9E3D106-F1
#
_cell.length_a   1.000
_cell.length_b   1.000
_cell.length_c   1.000
_cell.angle_alpha   90.00
_cell.angle_beta   90.00
_cell.angle_gamma   90.00
#
_symmetry.space_group_name_H-M   'P 1'
#
loop_
_entity.id
_entity.type
_entity.pdbx_description
1 polymer ?
#
loop_
_entity_poly.entity_id
_entity_poly.type
_entity_poly.pdbx_seq_one_letter_code
_entity_poly.pdbx_strand_id
1 'polypeptide(L)'
;MSPRLLAVVAVAAQGLHQIFLLLPLAVMFGIAAALYGNPIYAALCGAGFVLLAWLLQPATRDNFEPVSREHAPQLYADIDRLADAMLAPRLHAIALNDEFNAGALELNRGISLRPTRRVLLLGRPLLQSLDREAVLAIVAHELGHFSRRHGRLGHWLYRARQAWESWQIHVSAGEMSVWEQAAGWFASTFVPWFRRVSLAHSRRCEFEADAAAAQSCGTPAIARALTLMDRLGRGMELSDGPTQRRLQRRLAEPPADLLGQRIAGWRAVPRSDLLAAEEAQATHPPTAERLVALGVIPQDWAWPEQPAYTGWPERVDAPAGRRVWAQWAMWHAMFQGIDQASESLRKAGVAQTLQLAALLDEHGEVLRLSEGLAGDAASDLLRARACFATARLAEARDLWRARAATSQPRRGERDVACRALAEHGLTLGLPQDERSQLERRLASIRQRRSEALDKLEQAVESGQVQAGGEWPEALRAALALGLRRHPALREAWLGAAEIDLAGGWCYRCMLLWIRIDPVIMDELGQRQHQVADTCVQLLRQLASPGVLCRTRASYTTEELPPGLSRVSARLRLL
;
A
#
# COMPACT_ATOMS: atom_id res chain seq x y z
N MET A 1 28.51 12.03 5.01
CA MET A 1 29.22 11.82 3.72
C MET A 1 29.06 13.07 2.86
N SER A 2 30.06 13.39 2.03
CA SER A 2 29.91 14.48 1.05
C SER A 2 28.92 14.07 -0.06
N PRO A 3 28.24 15.04 -0.73
CA PRO A 3 27.34 14.74 -1.84
C PRO A 3 28.00 13.98 -2.99
N ARG A 4 29.30 14.26 -3.25
CA ARG A 4 30.09 13.56 -4.27
C ARG A 4 30.28 12.08 -3.92
N LEU A 5 30.58 11.77 -2.67
CA LEU A 5 30.75 10.39 -2.22
C LEU A 5 29.41 9.63 -2.24
N LEU A 6 28.30 10.28 -1.87
CA LEU A 6 26.96 9.72 -2.01
C LEU A 6 26.63 9.39 -3.47
N ALA A 7 26.97 10.28 -4.41
CA ALA A 7 26.78 10.04 -5.84
C ALA A 7 27.64 8.88 -6.34
N VAL A 8 28.91 8.79 -5.95
CA VAL A 8 29.80 7.67 -6.33
C VAL A 8 29.26 6.34 -5.80
N VAL A 9 28.89 6.29 -4.52
CA VAL A 9 28.28 5.10 -3.91
C VAL A 9 26.99 4.71 -4.63
N ALA A 10 26.19 5.70 -5.01
CA ALA A 10 24.96 5.45 -5.73
C ALA A 10 25.16 4.92 -7.15
N VAL A 11 26.12 5.48 -7.89
CA VAL A 11 26.49 4.97 -9.22
C VAL A 11 27.05 3.55 -9.11
N ALA A 12 27.92 3.29 -8.13
CA ALA A 12 28.48 1.97 -7.89
C ALA A 12 27.39 0.93 -7.56
N ALA A 13 26.43 1.29 -6.72
CA ALA A 13 25.31 0.42 -6.37
C ALA A 13 24.38 0.15 -7.57
N GLN A 14 24.09 1.18 -8.38
CA GLN A 14 23.35 1.00 -9.64
C GLN A 14 24.10 0.08 -10.59
N GLY A 15 25.41 0.25 -10.73
CA GLY A 15 26.26 -0.62 -11.54
C GLY A 15 26.24 -2.08 -11.05
N LEU A 16 26.39 -2.29 -9.73
CA LEU A 16 26.36 -3.61 -9.13
C LEU A 16 24.99 -4.30 -9.30
N HIS A 17 23.91 -3.55 -9.18
CA HIS A 17 22.56 -4.06 -9.44
C HIS A 17 22.35 -4.46 -10.91
N GLN A 18 22.79 -3.62 -11.85
CA GLN A 18 22.77 -3.95 -13.28
C GLN A 18 23.64 -5.17 -13.60
N ILE A 19 24.77 -5.33 -12.92
CA ILE A 19 25.58 -6.54 -13.00
C ILE A 19 24.76 -7.74 -12.55
N PHE A 20 24.10 -7.73 -11.39
CA PHE A 20 23.28 -8.87 -10.95
C PHE A 20 22.19 -9.27 -11.95
N LEU A 21 21.53 -8.29 -12.58
CA LEU A 21 20.49 -8.55 -13.59
C LEU A 21 21.05 -9.09 -14.91
N LEU A 22 22.22 -8.59 -15.35
CA LEU A 22 22.79 -8.90 -16.66
C LEU A 22 23.87 -9.99 -16.61
N LEU A 23 24.36 -10.39 -15.44
CA LEU A 23 25.39 -11.40 -15.26
C LEU A 23 25.04 -12.75 -15.93
N PRO A 24 23.81 -13.27 -15.83
CA PRO A 24 23.46 -14.54 -16.48
C PRO A 24 23.59 -14.45 -18.00
N LEU A 25 23.15 -13.31 -18.55
CA LEU A 25 23.24 -13.01 -19.97
C LEU A 25 24.71 -12.85 -20.39
N ALA A 26 25.52 -12.14 -19.60
CA ALA A 26 26.95 -11.97 -19.85
C ALA A 26 27.71 -13.31 -19.85
N VAL A 27 27.40 -14.20 -18.91
CA VAL A 27 27.98 -15.55 -18.84
C VAL A 27 27.60 -16.38 -20.07
N MET A 28 26.33 -16.35 -20.47
CA MET A 28 25.86 -17.07 -21.67
C MET A 28 26.59 -16.61 -22.94
N PHE A 29 26.69 -15.29 -23.17
CA PHE A 29 27.44 -14.74 -24.31
C PHE A 29 28.96 -15.00 -24.20
N GLY A 30 29.52 -14.99 -23.00
CA GLY A 30 30.93 -15.30 -22.75
C GLY A 30 31.28 -16.76 -23.03
N ILE A 31 30.42 -17.70 -22.64
CA ILE A 31 30.57 -19.12 -22.96
C ILE A 31 30.47 -19.33 -24.48
N ALA A 32 29.49 -18.71 -25.13
CA ALA A 32 29.37 -18.76 -26.59
C ALA A 32 30.64 -18.21 -27.27
N ALA A 33 31.16 -17.05 -26.84
CA ALA A 33 32.39 -16.49 -27.37
C ALA A 33 33.61 -17.42 -27.16
N ALA A 34 33.72 -18.03 -25.99
CA ALA A 34 34.83 -18.92 -25.63
C ALA A 34 34.81 -20.25 -26.41
N LEU A 35 33.63 -20.84 -26.65
CA LEU A 35 33.48 -22.09 -27.39
C LEU A 35 33.93 -21.98 -28.85
N TYR A 36 33.74 -20.81 -29.48
CA TYR A 36 34.14 -20.60 -30.87
C TYR A 36 35.57 -20.10 -31.05
N GLY A 37 36.21 -19.56 -30.00
CA GLY A 37 37.62 -19.16 -30.00
C GLY A 37 38.02 -18.11 -31.05
N ASN A 38 37.04 -17.42 -31.66
CA ASN A 38 37.26 -16.49 -32.76
C ASN A 38 36.98 -15.03 -32.32
N PRO A 39 37.90 -14.08 -32.58
CA PRO A 39 37.77 -12.69 -32.12
C PRO A 39 36.60 -11.94 -32.76
N ILE A 40 36.23 -12.26 -34.00
CA ILE A 40 35.05 -11.69 -34.67
C ILE A 40 33.78 -12.20 -34.00
N TYR A 41 33.71 -13.50 -33.70
CA TYR A 41 32.58 -14.08 -32.99
C TYR A 41 32.45 -13.53 -31.57
N ALA A 42 33.56 -13.35 -30.85
CA ALA A 42 33.58 -12.68 -29.55
C ALA A 42 33.09 -11.23 -29.64
N ALA A 43 33.45 -10.48 -30.69
CA ALA A 43 32.95 -9.14 -30.93
C ALA A 43 31.44 -9.13 -31.23
N LEU A 44 30.94 -10.09 -32.01
CA LEU A 44 29.50 -10.26 -32.29
C LEU A 44 28.71 -10.64 -31.03
N CYS A 45 29.25 -11.53 -30.20
CA CYS A 45 28.66 -11.86 -28.89
C CYS A 45 28.65 -10.66 -27.96
N GLY A 46 29.73 -9.87 -27.91
CA GLY A 46 29.78 -8.63 -27.15
C GLY A 46 28.76 -7.60 -27.63
N ALA A 47 28.63 -7.41 -28.94
CA ALA A 47 27.63 -6.52 -29.54
C ALA A 47 26.19 -7.03 -29.27
N GLY A 48 25.96 -8.34 -29.39
CA GLY A 48 24.69 -9.00 -29.09
C GLY A 48 24.29 -8.86 -27.62
N PHE A 49 25.24 -9.01 -26.68
CA PHE A 49 25.02 -8.76 -25.26
C PHE A 49 24.62 -7.31 -25.00
N VAL A 50 25.35 -6.34 -25.56
CA VAL A 50 25.03 -4.91 -25.40
C VAL A 50 23.65 -4.59 -25.96
N LEU A 51 23.33 -5.10 -27.15
CA LEU A 51 22.03 -4.90 -27.80
C LEU A 51 20.89 -5.55 -27.00
N LEU A 52 21.08 -6.76 -26.48
CA LEU A 52 20.04 -7.47 -25.74
C LEU A 52 19.87 -6.91 -24.33
N ALA A 53 20.95 -6.55 -23.63
CA ALA A 53 20.89 -5.79 -22.38
C ALA A 53 20.17 -4.44 -22.56
N TRP A 54 20.30 -3.83 -23.74
CA TRP A 54 19.57 -2.63 -24.14
C TRP A 54 18.07 -2.91 -24.40
N LEU A 55 17.73 -3.97 -25.13
CA LEU A 55 16.33 -4.39 -25.41
C LEU A 55 15.58 -4.83 -24.15
N LEU A 56 16.27 -5.51 -23.24
CA LEU A 56 15.72 -6.04 -21.99
C LEU A 56 15.67 -5.00 -20.87
N GLN A 57 16.03 -3.73 -21.14
CA GLN A 57 15.79 -2.70 -20.15
C GLN A 57 14.29 -2.66 -19.85
N PRO A 58 13.89 -2.84 -18.58
CA PRO A 58 12.50 -2.80 -18.19
C PRO A 58 11.93 -1.45 -18.63
N ALA A 59 11.09 -1.49 -19.65
CA ALA A 59 10.17 -0.40 -19.89
C ALA A 59 9.32 -0.33 -18.63
N THR A 60 9.36 0.78 -17.92
CA THR A 60 8.37 1.11 -16.90
C THR A 60 7.01 1.03 -17.58
N ARG A 61 6.38 -0.15 -17.49
CA ARG A 61 5.04 -0.45 -17.98
C ARG A 61 4.08 0.06 -16.94
N ASP A 62 4.15 1.34 -16.67
CA ASP A 62 3.16 1.98 -15.85
C ASP A 62 2.01 2.31 -16.78
N ASN A 63 0.86 1.67 -16.53
CA ASN A 63 -0.39 1.92 -17.24
C ASN A 63 -0.96 3.28 -16.81
N PHE A 64 -0.19 4.35 -17.00
CA PHE A 64 -0.66 5.70 -16.79
C PHE A 64 -1.57 6.09 -17.94
N GLU A 65 -2.66 6.76 -17.61
CA GLU A 65 -3.59 7.25 -18.61
C GLU A 65 -3.40 8.75 -18.75
N PRO A 66 -2.65 9.16 -19.79
CA PRO A 66 -2.37 10.56 -19.99
C PRO A 66 -3.65 11.29 -20.37
N VAL A 67 -3.83 12.46 -19.79
CA VAL A 67 -4.87 13.41 -20.17
C VAL A 67 -4.37 14.17 -21.39
N SER A 68 -5.17 14.21 -22.47
CA SER A 68 -4.78 14.98 -23.65
C SER A 68 -4.86 16.49 -23.36
N ARG A 69 -4.07 17.28 -24.08
CA ARG A 69 -4.10 18.75 -23.98
C ARG A 69 -5.47 19.34 -24.32
N GLU A 70 -6.23 18.67 -25.18
CA GLU A 70 -7.59 19.05 -25.57
C GLU A 70 -8.59 18.88 -24.42
N HIS A 71 -8.45 17.84 -23.61
CA HIS A 71 -9.31 17.61 -22.45
C HIS A 71 -8.94 18.49 -21.24
N ALA A 72 -7.74 19.09 -21.24
CA ALA A 72 -7.20 19.82 -20.09
C ALA A 72 -6.39 21.08 -20.45
N PRO A 73 -6.90 21.94 -21.34
CA PRO A 73 -6.09 23.01 -21.94
C PRO A 73 -5.56 23.99 -20.89
N GLN A 74 -6.39 24.35 -19.91
CA GLN A 74 -6.02 25.29 -18.85
C GLN A 74 -4.96 24.71 -17.90
N LEU A 75 -5.11 23.44 -17.50
CA LEU A 75 -4.13 22.76 -16.65
C LEU A 75 -2.75 22.71 -17.34
N TYR A 76 -2.72 22.31 -18.60
CA TYR A 76 -1.47 22.30 -19.37
C TYR A 76 -0.88 23.70 -19.54
N ALA A 77 -1.70 24.71 -19.85
CA ALA A 77 -1.24 26.09 -20.00
C ALA A 77 -0.65 26.66 -18.70
N ASP A 78 -1.26 26.34 -17.55
CA ASP A 78 -0.76 26.78 -16.24
C ASP A 78 0.58 26.15 -15.92
N ILE A 79 0.70 24.83 -16.15
CA ILE A 79 1.91 24.07 -15.87
C ILE A 79 3.04 24.45 -16.83
N ASP A 80 2.75 24.67 -18.11
CA ASP A 80 3.75 25.11 -19.09
C ASP A 80 4.29 26.50 -18.72
N ARG A 81 3.42 27.45 -18.31
CA ARG A 81 3.84 28.77 -17.81
C ARG A 81 4.73 28.66 -16.58
N LEU A 82 4.37 27.78 -15.66
CA LEU A 82 5.13 27.55 -14.43
C LEU A 82 6.50 26.93 -14.74
N ALA A 83 6.55 25.94 -15.64
CA ALA A 83 7.80 25.32 -16.07
C ALA A 83 8.75 26.36 -16.72
N ASP A 84 8.21 27.23 -17.58
CA ASP A 84 8.98 28.31 -18.19
C ASP A 84 9.51 29.30 -17.14
N ALA A 85 8.67 29.73 -16.18
CA ALA A 85 9.07 30.64 -15.10
C ALA A 85 10.16 30.06 -14.19
N MET A 86 10.11 28.74 -13.95
CA MET A 86 11.07 28.02 -13.10
C MET A 86 12.34 27.58 -13.84
N LEU A 87 12.42 27.82 -15.16
CA LEU A 87 13.45 27.27 -16.05
C LEU A 87 13.57 25.74 -15.90
N ALA A 88 12.42 25.09 -15.63
CA ALA A 88 12.30 23.66 -15.52
C ALA A 88 12.03 23.06 -16.91
N PRO A 89 12.46 21.82 -17.20
CA PRO A 89 12.10 21.16 -18.43
C PRO A 89 10.57 21.01 -18.55
N ARG A 90 10.02 21.34 -19.73
CA ARG A 90 8.59 21.12 -19.98
C ARG A 90 8.22 19.64 -19.85
N LEU A 91 7.02 19.42 -19.33
CA LEU A 91 6.43 18.09 -19.15
C LEU A 91 5.84 17.62 -20.48
N HIS A 92 6.01 16.33 -20.76
CA HIS A 92 5.54 15.73 -22.02
C HIS A 92 4.10 15.21 -21.90
N ALA A 93 3.68 14.84 -20.70
CA ALA A 93 2.33 14.38 -20.42
C ALA A 93 1.96 14.66 -18.97
N ILE A 94 0.67 14.81 -18.73
CA ILE A 94 0.04 14.78 -17.41
C ILE A 94 -0.83 13.54 -17.36
N ALA A 95 -0.74 12.74 -16.30
CA ALA A 95 -1.59 11.58 -16.08
C ALA A 95 -2.33 11.70 -14.74
N LEU A 96 -3.57 11.23 -14.71
CA LEU A 96 -4.40 11.26 -13.52
C LEU A 96 -4.50 9.88 -12.88
N ASN A 97 -4.44 9.83 -11.55
CA ASN A 97 -4.66 8.62 -10.76
C ASN A 97 -5.62 8.88 -9.57
N ASP A 98 -5.92 7.84 -8.81
CA ASP A 98 -6.86 7.88 -7.68
C ASP A 98 -6.17 8.07 -6.31
N GLU A 99 -4.87 8.40 -6.32
CA GLU A 99 -4.09 8.63 -5.11
C GLU A 99 -4.22 10.09 -4.68
N PHE A 100 -4.26 10.37 -3.37
CA PHE A 100 -4.14 11.74 -2.87
C PHE A 100 -2.66 12.16 -2.86
N ASN A 101 -2.10 12.35 -4.06
CA ASN A 101 -0.69 12.70 -4.22
C ASN A 101 -0.43 13.44 -5.54
N ALA A 102 0.74 14.07 -5.64
CA ALA A 102 1.33 14.56 -6.87
C ALA A 102 2.77 14.04 -6.97
N GLY A 103 3.25 13.83 -8.19
CA GLY A 103 4.63 13.42 -8.40
C GLY A 103 5.05 13.56 -9.84
N ALA A 104 6.33 13.77 -10.09
CA ALA A 104 6.87 13.84 -11.44
C ALA A 104 7.90 12.75 -11.72
N LEU A 105 7.74 12.09 -12.86
CA LEU A 105 8.52 10.93 -13.28
C LEU A 105 9.27 11.21 -14.58
N GLU A 106 10.47 10.63 -14.71
CA GLU A 106 11.19 10.57 -15.99
C GLU A 106 11.26 9.11 -16.47
N LEU A 107 10.51 8.80 -17.53
CA LEU A 107 10.50 7.52 -18.20
C LEU A 107 11.64 7.44 -19.23
N ASN A 108 12.08 6.22 -19.54
CA ASN A 108 13.16 5.89 -20.50
C ASN A 108 14.52 6.48 -20.08
N ARG A 109 15.09 6.01 -18.96
CA ARG A 109 16.41 6.43 -18.46
C ARG A 109 17.47 5.35 -18.70
N GLY A 110 18.72 5.78 -18.89
CA GLY A 110 19.89 4.91 -19.01
C GLY A 110 20.62 5.12 -20.34
N ILE A 111 21.24 4.07 -20.87
CA ILE A 111 21.84 4.01 -22.22
C ILE A 111 20.73 3.86 -23.30
N SER A 112 19.48 4.17 -22.96
CA SER A 112 18.35 4.07 -23.89
C SER A 112 18.47 5.14 -24.97
N LEU A 113 18.28 4.74 -26.24
CA LEU A 113 18.18 5.69 -27.37
C LEU A 113 16.80 6.35 -27.45
N ARG A 114 15.85 5.93 -26.58
CA ARG A 114 14.53 6.53 -26.51
C ARG A 114 14.62 7.91 -25.84
N PRO A 115 13.90 8.92 -26.35
CA PRO A 115 13.88 10.22 -25.70
C PRO A 115 13.32 10.08 -24.27
N THR A 116 13.98 10.75 -23.32
CA THR A 116 13.50 10.84 -21.94
C THR A 116 12.14 11.53 -21.94
N ARG A 117 11.12 10.85 -21.41
CA ARG A 117 9.76 11.37 -21.34
C ARG A 117 9.44 11.75 -19.91
N ARG A 118 9.00 12.99 -19.70
CA ARG A 118 8.64 13.51 -18.37
C ARG A 118 7.13 13.52 -18.20
N VAL A 119 6.64 12.87 -17.16
CA VAL A 119 5.21 12.72 -16.88
C VAL A 119 4.93 13.25 -15.48
N LEU A 120 3.94 14.14 -15.37
CA LEU A 120 3.42 14.58 -14.09
C LEU A 120 2.20 13.73 -13.74
N LEU A 121 2.25 13.06 -12.60
CA LEU A 121 1.14 12.36 -11.99
C LEU A 121 0.40 13.30 -11.06
N LEU A 122 -0.91 13.42 -11.25
CA LEU A 122 -1.78 14.22 -10.39
C LEU A 122 -2.97 13.38 -9.92
N GLY A 123 -3.14 13.32 -8.61
CA GLY A 123 -4.29 12.69 -7.98
C GLY A 123 -5.60 13.44 -8.25
N ARG A 124 -6.63 12.73 -8.71
CA ARG A 124 -8.01 13.27 -8.73
C ARG A 124 -8.46 13.77 -7.36
N PRO A 125 -8.20 13.04 -6.24
CA PRO A 125 -8.53 13.54 -4.91
C PRO A 125 -7.84 14.86 -4.57
N LEU A 126 -6.59 15.05 -5.02
CA LEU A 126 -5.83 16.27 -4.80
C LEU A 126 -6.45 17.45 -5.56
N LEU A 127 -6.80 17.26 -6.84
CA LEU A 127 -7.42 18.30 -7.66
C LEU A 127 -8.81 18.72 -7.16
N GLN A 128 -9.56 17.79 -6.57
CA GLN A 128 -10.88 18.07 -5.99
C GLN A 128 -10.81 18.70 -4.58
N SER A 129 -9.76 18.42 -3.82
CA SER A 129 -9.64 18.87 -2.42
C SER A 129 -8.99 20.24 -2.28
N LEU A 130 -8.15 20.64 -3.25
CA LEU A 130 -7.36 21.86 -3.23
C LEU A 130 -7.89 22.87 -4.26
N ASP A 131 -7.57 24.15 -4.09
CA ASP A 131 -7.78 25.14 -5.15
C ASP A 131 -6.58 25.27 -6.08
N ARG A 132 -6.80 26.02 -7.16
CA ARG A 132 -5.85 26.17 -8.25
C ARG A 132 -4.50 26.72 -7.80
N GLU A 133 -4.46 27.65 -6.86
CA GLU A 133 -3.21 28.20 -6.34
C GLU A 133 -2.42 27.16 -5.54
N ALA A 134 -3.09 26.41 -4.66
CA ALA A 134 -2.45 25.34 -3.90
C ALA A 134 -1.93 24.22 -4.81
N VAL A 135 -2.70 23.81 -5.83
CA VAL A 135 -2.26 22.82 -6.82
C VAL A 135 -1.04 23.31 -7.60
N LEU A 136 -1.04 24.56 -8.08
CA LEU A 136 0.11 25.10 -8.80
C LEU A 136 1.34 25.24 -7.90
N ALA A 137 1.18 25.55 -6.62
CA ALA A 137 2.30 25.56 -5.67
C ALA A 137 2.90 24.15 -5.45
N ILE A 138 2.07 23.11 -5.38
CA ILE A 138 2.53 21.70 -5.33
C ILE A 138 3.26 21.33 -6.62
N VAL A 139 2.69 21.67 -7.77
CA VAL A 139 3.37 21.41 -9.06
C VAL A 139 4.68 22.19 -9.17
N ALA A 140 4.73 23.41 -8.63
CA ALA A 140 5.97 24.19 -8.59
C ALA A 140 7.03 23.50 -7.73
N HIS A 141 6.64 22.95 -6.58
CA HIS A 141 7.51 22.14 -5.75
C HIS A 141 8.05 20.93 -6.53
N GLU A 142 7.18 20.16 -7.20
CA GLU A 142 7.59 19.02 -8.03
C GLU A 142 8.55 19.43 -9.16
N LEU A 143 8.27 20.54 -9.84
CA LEU A 143 9.16 21.11 -10.86
C LEU A 143 10.48 21.63 -10.29
N GLY A 144 10.49 22.04 -9.02
CA GLY A 144 11.68 22.41 -8.25
C GLY A 144 12.74 21.30 -8.28
N HIS A 145 12.33 20.03 -8.17
CA HIS A 145 13.22 18.87 -8.29
C HIS A 145 13.85 18.70 -9.70
N PHE A 146 13.31 19.34 -10.73
CA PHE A 146 13.84 19.33 -12.10
C PHE A 146 14.54 20.62 -12.50
N SER A 147 14.34 21.70 -11.73
CA SER A 147 14.89 23.01 -12.07
C SER A 147 16.42 22.96 -12.14
N ARG A 148 16.98 23.72 -13.08
CA ARG A 148 18.44 23.80 -13.28
C ARG A 148 19.14 24.74 -12.30
N ARG A 149 18.39 25.47 -11.47
CA ARG A 149 18.91 26.44 -10.50
C ARG A 149 19.56 25.79 -9.27
N HIS A 150 19.14 24.57 -8.91
CA HIS A 150 19.65 23.83 -7.75
C HIS A 150 20.40 22.56 -8.22
N GLY A 151 21.47 22.20 -7.53
CA GLY A 151 22.60 21.44 -8.08
C GLY A 151 22.24 20.10 -8.78
N ARG A 152 22.76 19.89 -10.00
CA ARG A 152 22.55 18.68 -10.84
C ARG A 152 22.77 17.34 -10.12
N LEU A 153 23.68 17.32 -9.15
CA LEU A 153 24.03 16.15 -8.35
C LEU A 153 22.92 15.76 -7.36
N GLY A 154 22.27 16.73 -6.71
CA GLY A 154 21.21 16.44 -5.75
C GLY A 154 19.94 15.93 -6.41
N HIS A 155 19.56 16.55 -7.53
CA HIS A 155 18.44 16.07 -8.34
C HIS A 155 18.73 14.67 -8.92
N TRP A 156 19.98 14.34 -9.25
CA TRP A 156 20.34 12.98 -9.67
C TRP A 156 20.22 11.98 -8.52
N LEU A 157 20.66 12.34 -7.31
CA LEU A 157 20.57 11.47 -6.13
C LEU A 157 19.13 11.19 -5.72
N TYR A 158 18.27 12.22 -5.74
CA TYR A 158 16.83 12.10 -5.53
C TYR A 158 16.20 11.12 -6.53
N ARG A 159 16.54 11.26 -7.82
CA ARG A 159 16.02 10.39 -8.89
C ARG A 159 16.51 8.95 -8.79
N ALA A 160 17.77 8.72 -8.40
CA ALA A 160 18.31 7.38 -8.17
C ALA A 160 17.55 6.68 -7.03
N ARG A 161 17.21 7.43 -5.98
CA ARG A 161 16.44 6.92 -4.84
C ARG A 161 15.00 6.54 -5.22
N GLN A 162 14.29 7.42 -5.93
CA GLN A 162 12.94 7.15 -6.44
C GLN A 162 12.89 5.85 -7.27
N ALA A 163 13.88 5.65 -8.14
CA ALA A 163 14.00 4.40 -8.88
C ALA A 163 14.17 3.20 -7.93
N TRP A 164 15.09 3.25 -6.98
CA TRP A 164 15.33 2.13 -6.03
C TRP A 164 14.15 1.80 -5.12
N GLU A 165 13.38 2.80 -4.71
CA GLU A 165 12.16 2.57 -3.93
C GLU A 165 11.09 1.83 -4.77
N SER A 166 10.95 2.15 -6.07
CA SER A 166 10.04 1.40 -6.95
C SER A 166 10.52 -0.02 -7.28
N TRP A 167 11.83 -0.28 -7.29
CA TRP A 167 12.40 -1.62 -7.48
C TRP A 167 12.06 -2.58 -6.33
N GLN A 168 12.12 -2.11 -5.07
CA GLN A 168 11.84 -2.94 -3.90
C GLN A 168 10.41 -3.52 -3.91
N ILE A 169 9.46 -2.78 -4.51
CA ILE A 169 8.05 -3.16 -4.58
C ILE A 169 7.83 -4.26 -5.63
N HIS A 170 8.48 -4.17 -6.79
CA HIS A 170 8.30 -5.12 -7.90
C HIS A 170 8.86 -6.52 -7.65
N VAL A 171 9.89 -6.64 -6.79
CA VAL A 171 10.54 -7.91 -6.42
C VAL A 171 9.59 -8.83 -5.63
N SER A 172 8.44 -8.36 -5.14
CA SER A 172 7.59 -9.17 -4.23
C SER A 172 6.43 -9.93 -4.91
N ALA A 173 6.29 -9.91 -6.24
CA ALA A 173 5.01 -10.20 -6.90
C ALA A 173 4.96 -11.41 -7.89
N GLY A 174 5.96 -12.31 -7.94
CA GLY A 174 5.92 -13.46 -8.86
C GLY A 174 6.92 -14.58 -8.57
N GLU A 175 6.91 -15.64 -9.39
CA GLU A 175 7.96 -16.67 -9.42
C GLU A 175 9.26 -16.05 -9.95
N MET A 176 10.16 -15.70 -9.03
CA MET A 176 11.39 -14.99 -9.36
C MET A 176 12.54 -15.93 -9.71
N SER A 177 13.32 -15.58 -10.72
CA SER A 177 14.62 -16.23 -10.96
C SER A 177 15.59 -16.01 -9.78
N VAL A 178 16.57 -16.90 -9.61
CA VAL A 178 17.62 -16.80 -8.56
C VAL A 178 18.36 -15.44 -8.61
N TRP A 179 18.46 -14.85 -9.80
CA TRP A 179 19.14 -13.58 -10.02
C TRP A 179 18.30 -12.37 -9.61
N GLU A 180 17.01 -12.40 -9.86
CA GLU A 180 16.08 -11.38 -9.35
C GLU A 180 15.97 -11.47 -7.82
N GLN A 181 16.03 -12.67 -7.25
CA GLN A 181 16.12 -12.87 -5.80
C GLN A 181 17.41 -12.28 -5.22
N ALA A 182 18.57 -12.50 -5.87
CA ALA A 182 19.84 -11.90 -5.47
C ALA A 182 19.83 -10.37 -5.59
N ALA A 183 19.25 -9.84 -6.66
CA ALA A 183 19.07 -8.40 -6.85
C ALA A 183 18.13 -7.79 -5.78
N GLY A 184 17.05 -8.49 -5.46
CA GLY A 184 16.12 -8.16 -4.37
C GLY A 184 16.78 -8.16 -3.00
N TRP A 185 17.61 -9.17 -2.71
CA TRP A 185 18.40 -9.25 -1.48
C TRP A 185 19.35 -8.06 -1.35
N PHE A 186 20.11 -7.75 -2.41
CA PHE A 186 21.00 -6.60 -2.44
C PHE A 186 20.23 -5.30 -2.18
N ALA A 187 19.11 -5.09 -2.88
CA ALA A 187 18.26 -3.93 -2.69
C ALA A 187 17.74 -3.83 -1.24
N SER A 188 17.26 -4.93 -0.68
CA SER A 188 16.74 -4.98 0.70
C SER A 188 17.79 -4.65 1.76
N THR A 189 19.08 -4.87 1.47
CA THR A 189 20.18 -4.58 2.38
C THR A 189 20.75 -3.17 2.17
N PHE A 190 20.95 -2.78 0.92
CA PHE A 190 21.59 -1.52 0.55
C PHE A 190 20.64 -0.32 0.69
N VAL A 191 19.40 -0.44 0.22
CA VAL A 191 18.44 0.68 0.15
C VAL A 191 18.21 1.29 1.54
N PRO A 192 17.93 0.53 2.63
CA PRO A 192 17.72 1.12 3.95
C PRO A 192 18.96 1.84 4.51
N TRP A 193 20.16 1.31 4.26
CA TRP A 193 21.40 2.00 4.64
C TRP A 193 21.57 3.30 3.85
N PHE A 194 21.42 3.24 2.52
CA PHE A 194 21.55 4.40 1.66
C PHE A 194 20.51 5.49 2.02
N ARG A 195 19.28 5.08 2.34
CA ARG A 195 18.19 5.96 2.78
C ARG A 195 18.58 6.78 4.01
N ARG A 196 19.26 6.15 4.98
CA ARG A 196 19.76 6.79 6.21
C ARG A 196 20.90 7.76 5.92
N VAL A 197 21.92 7.35 5.18
CA VAL A 197 23.09 8.21 4.92
C VAL A 197 22.79 9.38 3.97
N SER A 198 21.76 9.26 3.13
CA SER A 198 21.30 10.31 2.20
C SER A 198 20.21 11.21 2.77
N LEU A 199 19.65 10.91 3.95
CA LEU A 199 18.48 11.61 4.50
C LEU A 199 18.67 13.12 4.63
N ALA A 200 19.80 13.55 5.19
CA ALA A 200 20.11 14.97 5.35
C ALA A 200 20.19 15.72 4.02
N HIS A 201 20.64 15.04 2.96
CA HIS A 201 20.67 15.62 1.62
C HIS A 201 19.27 15.68 1.01
N SER A 202 18.47 14.62 1.17
CA SER A 202 17.07 14.59 0.74
C SER A 202 16.29 15.75 1.35
N ARG A 203 16.39 15.97 2.67
CA ARG A 203 15.70 17.08 3.34
C ARG A 203 16.08 18.45 2.79
N ARG A 204 17.35 18.66 2.41
CA ARG A 204 17.79 19.90 1.76
C ARG A 204 17.13 20.11 0.39
N CYS A 205 17.02 19.06 -0.42
CA CYS A 205 16.33 19.14 -1.70
C CYS A 205 14.86 19.52 -1.56
N GLU A 206 14.20 19.07 -0.49
CA GLU A 206 12.81 19.44 -0.17
C GLU A 206 12.69 20.93 0.17
N PHE A 207 13.56 21.46 1.04
CA PHE A 207 13.58 22.90 1.34
C PHE A 207 13.96 23.76 0.12
N GLU A 208 14.86 23.28 -0.74
CA GLU A 208 15.20 23.95 -2.00
C GLU A 208 14.00 23.99 -2.97
N ALA A 209 13.25 22.90 -3.07
CA ALA A 209 12.03 22.83 -3.87
C ALA A 209 10.93 23.75 -3.32
N ASP A 210 10.76 23.83 -2.01
CA ASP A 210 9.85 24.77 -1.35
C ASP A 210 10.21 26.23 -1.62
N ALA A 211 11.50 26.56 -1.52
CA ALA A 211 11.99 27.89 -1.84
C ALA A 211 11.77 28.25 -3.31
N ALA A 212 11.96 27.29 -4.22
CA ALA A 212 11.68 27.48 -5.65
C ALA A 212 10.18 27.70 -5.91
N ALA A 213 9.32 26.92 -5.26
CA ALA A 213 7.86 27.10 -5.32
C ALA A 213 7.44 28.47 -4.76
N ALA A 214 8.01 28.89 -3.64
CA ALA A 214 7.75 30.19 -3.03
C ALA A 214 8.17 31.36 -3.96
N GLN A 215 9.28 31.23 -4.68
CA GLN A 215 9.73 32.23 -5.65
C GLN A 215 8.79 32.38 -6.85
N SER A 216 8.16 31.27 -7.28
CA SER A 216 7.31 31.27 -8.48
C SER A 216 5.83 31.52 -8.20
N CYS A 217 5.32 31.00 -7.09
CA CYS A 217 3.90 31.07 -6.72
C CYS A 217 3.62 31.97 -5.51
N GLY A 218 4.66 32.45 -4.83
CA GLY A 218 4.55 33.20 -3.58
C GLY A 218 4.55 32.31 -2.34
N THR A 219 5.15 32.81 -1.26
CA THR A 219 5.24 32.12 0.03
C THR A 219 3.87 31.70 0.61
N PRO A 220 2.81 32.54 0.59
CA PRO A 220 1.50 32.14 1.12
C PRO A 220 0.90 30.94 0.39
N ALA A 221 1.07 30.84 -0.93
CA ALA A 221 0.50 29.77 -1.74
C ALA A 221 1.11 28.40 -1.39
N ILE A 222 2.44 28.31 -1.30
CA ILE A 222 3.11 27.06 -0.90
C ILE A 222 2.86 26.72 0.57
N ALA A 223 2.89 27.70 1.48
CA ALA A 223 2.60 27.44 2.89
C ALA A 223 1.18 26.90 3.11
N ARG A 224 0.21 27.45 2.40
CA ARG A 224 -1.16 26.96 2.37
C ARG A 224 -1.25 25.56 1.80
N ALA A 225 -0.61 25.31 0.66
CA ALA A 225 -0.63 24.00 0.02
C ALA A 225 -0.07 22.91 0.93
N LEU A 226 1.08 23.15 1.57
CA LEU A 226 1.70 22.22 2.52
C LEU A 226 0.77 21.93 3.72
N THR A 227 0.16 22.97 4.28
CA THR A 227 -0.75 22.82 5.42
C THR A 227 -2.01 22.03 5.05
N LEU A 228 -2.58 22.28 3.87
CA LEU A 228 -3.77 21.56 3.40
C LEU A 228 -3.44 20.10 3.08
N MET A 229 -2.30 19.83 2.42
CA MET A 229 -1.83 18.47 2.12
C MET A 229 -1.63 17.64 3.38
N ASP A 230 -0.97 18.18 4.41
CA ASP A 230 -0.77 17.49 5.69
C ASP A 230 -2.11 17.17 6.37
N ARG A 231 -3.00 18.16 6.48
CA ARG A 231 -4.31 17.97 7.13
C ARG A 231 -5.20 16.97 6.39
N LEU A 232 -5.26 17.06 5.05
CA LEU A 232 -6.05 16.14 4.24
C LEU A 232 -5.44 14.74 4.20
N GLY A 233 -4.12 14.62 4.17
CA GLY A 233 -3.42 13.34 4.22
C GLY A 233 -3.72 12.61 5.53
N ARG A 234 -3.58 13.28 6.67
CA ARG A 234 -3.96 12.72 7.99
C ARG A 234 -5.46 12.43 8.08
N GLY A 235 -6.28 13.32 7.56
CA GLY A 235 -7.73 13.14 7.50
C GLY A 235 -8.12 11.90 6.69
N MET A 236 -7.46 11.67 5.55
CA MET A 236 -7.63 10.48 4.72
C MET A 236 -7.21 9.23 5.50
N GLU A 237 -6.01 9.19 6.09
CA GLU A 237 -5.54 8.02 6.84
C GLU A 237 -6.49 7.62 7.98
N LEU A 238 -7.05 8.60 8.68
CA LEU A 238 -7.94 8.38 9.82
C LEU A 238 -9.38 8.04 9.41
N SER A 239 -9.90 8.64 8.34
CA SER A 239 -11.35 8.61 8.05
C SER A 239 -11.75 7.94 6.75
N ASP A 240 -10.82 7.62 5.86
CA ASP A 240 -11.16 7.10 4.53
C ASP A 240 -11.85 5.73 4.59
N GLY A 241 -11.24 4.76 5.28
CA GLY A 241 -11.82 3.45 5.51
C GLY A 241 -13.17 3.51 6.24
N PRO A 242 -13.28 4.19 7.40
CA PRO A 242 -14.55 4.40 8.09
C PRO A 242 -15.63 5.07 7.20
N THR A 243 -15.27 6.09 6.42
CA THR A 243 -16.21 6.77 5.53
C THR A 243 -16.74 5.81 4.46
N GLN A 244 -15.85 5.06 3.81
CA GLN A 244 -16.24 4.05 2.83
C GLN A 244 -17.16 2.98 3.43
N ARG A 245 -16.86 2.46 4.63
CA ARG A 245 -17.72 1.47 5.31
C ARG A 245 -19.11 2.01 5.62
N ARG A 246 -19.21 3.25 6.15
CA ARG A 246 -20.51 3.89 6.40
C ARG A 246 -21.36 4.01 5.14
N LEU A 247 -20.74 4.36 4.01
CA LEU A 247 -21.43 4.44 2.72
C LEU A 247 -21.84 3.06 2.21
N GLN A 248 -20.93 2.08 2.22
CA GLN A 248 -21.22 0.71 1.80
C GLN A 248 -22.31 0.06 2.65
N ARG A 249 -22.44 0.37 3.93
CA ARG A 249 -23.53 -0.15 4.77
C ARG A 249 -24.89 0.43 4.38
N ARG A 250 -24.94 1.70 3.95
CA ARG A 250 -26.19 2.43 3.62
C ARG A 250 -26.63 2.29 2.17
N LEU A 251 -25.68 2.23 1.25
CA LEU A 251 -25.92 2.33 -0.18
C LEU A 251 -25.51 1.03 -0.86
N ALA A 252 -26.44 0.42 -1.62
CA ALA A 252 -26.19 -0.79 -2.38
C ALA A 252 -25.19 -0.57 -3.54
N GLU A 253 -25.12 0.66 -4.04
CA GLU A 253 -24.24 1.09 -5.12
C GLU A 253 -23.37 2.28 -4.64
N PRO A 254 -22.16 2.45 -5.19
CA PRO A 254 -21.35 3.62 -4.88
C PRO A 254 -22.09 4.89 -5.32
N PRO A 255 -22.14 5.94 -4.48
CA PRO A 255 -22.73 7.21 -4.88
C PRO A 255 -21.95 7.83 -6.05
N ALA A 256 -22.63 8.60 -6.90
CA ALA A 256 -22.01 9.25 -8.06
C ALA A 256 -20.92 10.28 -7.70
N ASP A 257 -20.95 10.81 -6.47
CA ASP A 257 -19.92 11.69 -5.89
C ASP A 257 -19.21 10.98 -4.73
N LEU A 258 -18.68 9.78 -4.99
CA LEU A 258 -18.00 8.99 -3.96
C LEU A 258 -16.75 9.73 -3.47
N LEU A 259 -15.98 10.31 -4.38
CA LEU A 259 -14.76 11.02 -4.02
C LEU A 259 -15.07 12.28 -3.20
N GLY A 260 -16.10 13.07 -3.56
CA GLY A 260 -16.52 14.23 -2.77
C GLY A 260 -16.95 13.84 -1.34
N GLN A 261 -17.66 12.73 -1.19
CA GLN A 261 -18.04 12.23 0.15
C GLN A 261 -16.83 11.75 0.98
N ARG A 262 -15.83 11.13 0.34
CA ARG A 262 -14.56 10.77 1.00
C ARG A 262 -13.83 12.03 1.47
N ILE A 263 -13.65 13.01 0.59
CA ILE A 263 -12.99 14.29 0.91
C ILE A 263 -13.72 15.02 2.05
N ALA A 264 -15.06 15.03 2.05
CA ALA A 264 -15.85 15.58 3.15
C ALA A 264 -15.56 14.87 4.48
N GLY A 265 -15.44 13.53 4.46
CA GLY A 265 -14.99 12.73 5.61
C GLY A 265 -13.60 13.12 6.09
N TRP A 266 -12.64 13.32 5.18
CA TRP A 266 -11.27 13.71 5.51
C TRP A 266 -11.22 15.08 6.19
N ARG A 267 -12.00 16.04 5.67
CA ARG A 267 -12.12 17.41 6.22
C ARG A 267 -12.83 17.46 7.56
N ALA A 268 -13.72 16.51 7.84
CA ALA A 268 -14.52 16.45 9.08
C ALA A 268 -13.74 15.92 10.29
N VAL A 269 -12.53 15.40 10.10
CA VAL A 269 -11.70 14.91 11.22
C VAL A 269 -11.33 16.09 12.14
N PRO A 270 -11.63 16.00 13.46
CA PRO A 270 -11.31 17.05 14.42
C PRO A 270 -9.81 17.36 14.47
N ARG A 271 -9.48 18.64 14.68
CA ARG A 271 -8.08 19.09 14.77
C ARG A 271 -7.31 18.38 15.88
N SER A 272 -7.94 18.11 17.02
CA SER A 272 -7.33 17.36 18.13
C SER A 272 -6.78 16.02 17.67
N ASP A 273 -7.52 15.35 16.79
CA ASP A 273 -7.22 14.00 16.33
C ASP A 273 -6.13 14.04 15.25
N LEU A 274 -6.16 15.06 14.37
CA LEU A 274 -5.08 15.32 13.41
C LEU A 274 -3.74 15.65 14.09
N LEU A 275 -3.76 16.43 15.18
CA LEU A 275 -2.56 16.78 15.95
C LEU A 275 -2.06 15.62 16.80
N ALA A 276 -2.97 14.77 17.30
CA ALA A 276 -2.62 13.55 18.04
C ALA A 276 -2.11 12.44 17.11
N ALA A 277 -2.50 12.46 15.84
CA ALA A 277 -1.88 11.62 14.82
C ALA A 277 -0.45 12.12 14.58
N GLU A 278 0.53 11.22 14.61
CA GLU A 278 1.85 11.57 14.10
C GLU A 278 1.75 11.85 12.60
N GLU A 279 2.65 12.70 12.12
CA GLU A 279 2.85 12.86 10.69
C GLU A 279 3.17 11.47 10.12
N ALA A 280 2.39 11.02 9.13
CA ALA A 280 2.65 9.78 8.42
C ALA A 280 4.12 9.68 8.05
N GLN A 281 4.67 8.47 7.90
CA GLN A 281 6.05 8.26 7.46
C GLN A 281 6.29 8.98 6.11
N ALA A 282 6.63 10.26 6.20
CA ALA A 282 6.62 11.14 5.05
C ALA A 282 7.96 10.94 4.34
N THR A 283 7.88 10.80 3.03
CA THR A 283 9.03 10.94 2.14
C THR A 283 9.69 12.32 2.28
N HIS A 284 8.97 13.29 2.85
CA HIS A 284 9.36 14.68 3.06
C HIS A 284 9.63 15.00 4.54
N PRO A 285 10.41 16.06 4.85
CA PRO A 285 10.51 16.60 6.21
C PRO A 285 9.14 17.02 6.75
N PRO A 286 9.01 17.11 8.10
CA PRO A 286 7.81 17.61 8.74
C PRO A 286 7.34 18.96 8.17
N THR A 287 6.03 19.08 7.97
CA THR A 287 5.38 20.28 7.43
C THR A 287 5.74 21.51 8.25
N ALA A 288 5.80 21.38 9.58
CA ALA A 288 6.21 22.45 10.48
C ALA A 288 7.65 22.93 10.20
N GLU A 289 8.60 22.03 9.96
CA GLU A 289 9.98 22.40 9.60
C GLU A 289 10.04 23.15 8.27
N ARG A 290 9.23 22.72 7.29
CA ARG A 290 9.14 23.36 5.95
C ARG A 290 8.55 24.77 6.03
N LEU A 291 7.50 24.97 6.82
CA LEU A 291 6.92 26.29 7.06
C LEU A 291 7.90 27.25 7.74
N VAL A 292 8.65 26.76 8.74
CA VAL A 292 9.71 27.54 9.39
C VAL A 292 10.80 27.93 8.41
N ALA A 293 11.23 27.00 7.54
CA ALA A 293 12.23 27.28 6.50
C ALA A 293 11.77 28.36 5.49
N LEU A 294 10.46 28.46 5.26
CA LEU A 294 9.83 29.50 4.45
C LEU A 294 9.62 30.84 5.20
N GLY A 295 9.94 30.90 6.49
CA GLY A 295 9.69 32.07 7.34
C GLY A 295 8.21 32.30 7.66
N VAL A 296 7.39 31.25 7.61
CA VAL A 296 5.94 31.32 7.82
C VAL A 296 5.58 30.71 9.17
N ILE A 297 4.80 31.45 9.96
CA ILE A 297 4.17 30.91 11.17
C ILE A 297 3.00 30.01 10.74
N PRO A 298 2.87 28.78 11.26
CA PRO A 298 1.72 27.92 10.97
C PRO A 298 0.40 28.64 11.21
N GLN A 299 -0.47 28.61 10.20
CA GLN A 299 -1.77 29.28 10.22
C GLN A 299 -2.86 28.31 9.79
N ASP A 300 -4.08 28.58 10.25
CA ASP A 300 -5.25 27.80 9.90
C ASP A 300 -5.87 28.32 8.62
N TRP A 301 -5.57 27.63 7.53
CA TRP A 301 -6.17 27.91 6.24
C TRP A 301 -7.59 27.34 6.17
N ALA A 302 -8.52 28.14 5.67
CA ALA A 302 -9.86 27.70 5.33
C ALA A 302 -9.82 26.67 4.20
N TRP A 303 -10.80 25.76 4.22
CA TRP A 303 -10.97 24.79 3.14
C TRP A 303 -11.36 25.50 1.85
N PRO A 304 -10.81 25.10 0.69
CA PRO A 304 -11.26 25.60 -0.59
C PRO A 304 -12.75 25.34 -0.81
N GLU A 305 -13.48 26.37 -1.23
CA GLU A 305 -14.89 26.26 -1.63
C GLU A 305 -15.07 25.61 -3.01
N GLN A 306 -14.09 25.80 -3.90
CA GLN A 306 -14.09 25.24 -5.25
C GLN A 306 -12.85 24.40 -5.51
N PRO A 307 -12.99 23.28 -6.24
CA PRO A 307 -11.85 22.48 -6.67
C PRO A 307 -10.98 23.24 -7.68
N ALA A 308 -9.69 22.90 -7.72
CA ALA A 308 -8.70 23.54 -8.60
C ALA A 308 -9.06 23.43 -10.08
N TYR A 309 -9.54 22.25 -10.48
CA TYR A 309 -9.89 21.91 -11.85
C TYR A 309 -11.11 20.97 -11.82
N THR A 310 -12.14 21.28 -12.62
CA THR A 310 -13.39 20.49 -12.73
C THR A 310 -13.41 19.69 -14.03
N GLY A 311 -14.43 18.83 -14.20
CA GLY A 311 -14.63 18.09 -15.45
C GLY A 311 -13.82 16.81 -15.59
N TRP A 312 -13.30 16.27 -14.49
CA TRP A 312 -12.66 14.96 -14.45
C TRP A 312 -13.70 13.91 -14.06
N PRO A 313 -14.34 13.20 -15.02
CA PRO A 313 -15.29 12.17 -14.64
C PRO A 313 -14.60 11.13 -13.75
N GLU A 314 -15.25 10.77 -12.65
CA GLU A 314 -14.96 9.51 -11.98
C GLU A 314 -15.11 8.40 -13.03
N ARG A 315 -14.19 7.43 -13.04
CA ARG A 315 -14.21 6.36 -14.04
C ARG A 315 -15.27 5.33 -13.71
N VAL A 316 -16.53 5.72 -13.87
CA VAL A 316 -17.69 4.86 -13.59
C VAL A 316 -17.87 3.83 -14.71
N ASP A 317 -17.56 4.17 -15.97
CA ASP A 317 -17.88 3.33 -17.14
C ASP A 317 -16.72 2.44 -17.65
N ALA A 318 -15.51 2.57 -17.09
CA ALA A 318 -14.39 1.71 -17.46
C ALA A 318 -14.52 0.30 -16.83
N PRO A 319 -13.83 -0.74 -17.33
CA PRO A 319 -13.71 -2.03 -16.63
C PRO A 319 -13.27 -1.89 -15.16
N ALA A 320 -12.49 -0.85 -14.85
CA ALA A 320 -12.15 -0.44 -13.50
C ALA A 320 -13.38 -0.07 -12.65
N GLY A 321 -14.36 0.64 -13.22
CA GLY A 321 -15.64 0.96 -12.59
C GLY A 321 -16.45 -0.29 -12.29
N ARG A 322 -16.61 -1.22 -13.25
CA ARG A 322 -17.29 -2.51 -13.01
C ARG A 322 -16.67 -3.32 -11.88
N ARG A 323 -15.33 -3.31 -11.75
CA ARG A 323 -14.62 -3.95 -10.63
C ARG A 323 -14.95 -3.27 -9.30
N VAL A 324 -14.93 -1.96 -9.23
CA VAL A 324 -15.29 -1.20 -8.02
C VAL A 324 -16.72 -1.51 -7.60
N TRP A 325 -17.65 -1.62 -8.57
CA TRP A 325 -19.05 -1.93 -8.31
C TRP A 325 -19.25 -3.35 -7.76
N ALA A 326 -18.61 -4.36 -8.37
CA ALA A 326 -18.66 -5.72 -7.86
C ALA A 326 -18.11 -5.80 -6.42
N GLN A 327 -16.99 -5.13 -6.15
CA GLN A 327 -16.44 -5.04 -4.80
C GLN A 327 -17.42 -4.34 -3.83
N TRP A 328 -17.98 -3.19 -4.22
CA TRP A 328 -18.94 -2.45 -3.40
C TRP A 328 -20.15 -3.30 -3.03
N ALA A 329 -20.74 -4.00 -4.01
CA ALA A 329 -21.89 -4.86 -3.79
C ALA A 329 -21.59 -6.01 -2.82
N MET A 330 -20.39 -6.62 -2.90
CA MET A 330 -19.96 -7.64 -1.95
C MET A 330 -19.87 -7.08 -0.53
N TRP A 331 -19.22 -5.92 -0.36
CA TRP A 331 -19.09 -5.26 0.94
C TRP A 331 -20.45 -4.87 1.52
N HIS A 332 -21.33 -4.27 0.70
CA HIS A 332 -22.68 -3.92 1.10
C HIS A 332 -23.47 -5.15 1.60
N ALA A 333 -23.50 -6.23 0.82
CA ALA A 333 -24.22 -7.44 1.20
C ALA A 333 -23.66 -8.10 2.46
N MET A 334 -22.34 -8.05 2.65
CA MET A 334 -21.71 -8.50 3.89
C MET A 334 -22.16 -7.68 5.09
N PHE A 335 -22.20 -6.34 4.98
CA PHE A 335 -22.67 -5.48 6.07
C PHE A 335 -24.15 -5.71 6.41
N GLN A 336 -25.00 -5.93 5.40
CA GLN A 336 -26.40 -6.29 5.64
C GLN A 336 -26.51 -7.62 6.43
N GLY A 337 -25.65 -8.60 6.12
CA GLY A 337 -25.57 -9.85 6.89
C GLY A 337 -25.11 -9.65 8.33
N ILE A 338 -24.12 -8.77 8.55
CA ILE A 338 -23.67 -8.42 9.91
C ILE A 338 -24.80 -7.74 10.69
N ASP A 339 -25.52 -6.80 10.08
CA ASP A 339 -26.61 -6.07 10.72
C ASP A 339 -27.73 -7.01 11.17
N GLN A 340 -28.12 -7.93 10.30
CA GLN A 340 -29.12 -8.97 10.60
C GLN A 340 -28.68 -9.90 11.73
N ALA A 341 -27.38 -10.17 11.86
CA ALA A 341 -26.83 -11.12 12.82
C ALA A 341 -26.27 -10.48 14.10
N SER A 342 -26.33 -9.15 14.22
CA SER A 342 -25.68 -8.35 15.27
C SER A 342 -26.02 -8.83 16.69
N GLU A 343 -27.29 -9.08 16.99
CA GLU A 343 -27.75 -9.53 18.31
C GLU A 343 -27.17 -10.90 18.71
N SER A 344 -27.07 -11.83 17.75
CA SER A 344 -26.47 -13.15 17.99
C SER A 344 -24.96 -13.05 18.21
N LEU A 345 -24.31 -12.12 17.50
CA LEU A 345 -22.87 -11.86 17.64
C LEU A 345 -22.53 -11.22 18.98
N ARG A 346 -23.36 -10.29 19.50
CA ARG A 346 -23.16 -9.69 20.83
C ARG A 346 -23.17 -10.73 21.96
N LYS A 347 -23.93 -11.82 21.79
CA LYS A 347 -24.01 -12.92 22.77
C LYS A 347 -22.84 -13.91 22.70
N ALA A 348 -22.04 -13.87 21.64
CA ALA A 348 -20.97 -14.85 21.38
C ALA A 348 -19.67 -14.61 22.18
N GLY A 349 -19.58 -13.51 22.95
CA GLY A 349 -18.44 -13.19 23.79
C GLY A 349 -17.81 -11.82 23.49
N VAL A 350 -17.00 -11.31 24.43
CA VAL A 350 -16.49 -9.93 24.39
C VAL A 350 -15.62 -9.66 23.14
N ALA A 351 -14.85 -10.66 22.69
CA ALA A 351 -14.00 -10.52 21.50
C ALA A 351 -14.82 -10.29 20.22
N GLN A 352 -15.93 -11.03 20.08
CA GLN A 352 -16.86 -10.91 18.96
C GLN A 352 -17.67 -9.62 19.04
N THR A 353 -18.07 -9.19 20.25
CA THR A 353 -18.76 -7.92 20.45
C THR A 353 -17.89 -6.72 20.08
N LEU A 354 -16.61 -6.72 20.47
CA LEU A 354 -15.66 -5.67 20.08
C LEU A 354 -15.39 -5.67 18.57
N GLN A 355 -15.29 -6.85 17.96
CA GLN A 355 -15.18 -6.97 16.52
C GLN A 355 -16.43 -6.45 15.80
N LEU A 356 -17.63 -6.77 16.29
CA LEU A 356 -18.90 -6.29 15.79
C LEU A 356 -18.99 -4.77 15.90
N ALA A 357 -18.75 -4.21 17.09
CA ALA A 357 -18.79 -2.76 17.32
C ALA A 357 -17.85 -2.02 16.35
N ALA A 358 -16.66 -2.57 16.06
CA ALA A 358 -15.76 -2.01 15.05
C ALA A 358 -16.31 -2.10 13.60
N LEU A 359 -17.04 -3.16 13.26
CA LEU A 359 -17.69 -3.30 11.95
C LEU A 359 -18.89 -2.35 11.80
N LEU A 360 -19.59 -2.10 12.90
CA LEU A 360 -20.74 -1.20 12.97
C LEU A 360 -20.34 0.29 13.17
N ASP A 361 -19.03 0.57 13.27
CA ASP A 361 -18.44 1.86 13.63
C ASP A 361 -19.00 2.45 14.95
N GLU A 362 -19.34 1.58 15.92
CA GLU A 362 -19.84 1.91 17.26
C GLU A 362 -18.69 2.25 18.23
N HIS A 363 -17.95 3.33 17.93
CA HIS A 363 -16.72 3.70 18.63
C HIS A 363 -16.85 3.79 20.17
N GLY A 364 -17.98 4.28 20.68
CA GLY A 364 -18.23 4.36 22.13
C GLY A 364 -18.41 3.00 22.81
N GLU A 365 -18.94 2.00 22.09
CA GLU A 365 -19.07 0.63 22.60
C GLU A 365 -17.71 -0.08 22.61
N VAL A 366 -16.89 0.16 21.56
CA VAL A 366 -15.51 -0.31 21.52
C VAL A 366 -14.71 0.19 22.73
N LEU A 367 -14.76 1.50 23.01
CA LEU A 367 -14.04 2.11 24.11
C LEU A 367 -14.49 1.55 25.47
N ARG A 368 -15.81 1.48 25.71
CA ARG A 368 -16.38 0.99 26.96
C ARG A 368 -16.02 -0.46 27.26
N LEU A 369 -16.13 -1.33 26.24
CA LEU A 369 -15.77 -2.74 26.38
C LEU A 369 -14.26 -2.93 26.51
N SER A 370 -13.43 -2.07 25.90
CA SER A 370 -11.98 -2.10 26.09
C SER A 370 -11.55 -1.70 27.51
N GLU A 371 -12.22 -0.73 28.13
CA GLU A 371 -11.88 -0.26 29.48
C GLU A 371 -12.19 -1.30 30.58
N GLY A 372 -13.21 -2.15 30.38
CA GLY A 372 -13.61 -3.20 31.34
C GLY A 372 -12.77 -4.48 31.29
N LEU A 373 -11.79 -4.56 30.40
CA LEU A 373 -11.04 -5.78 30.07
C LEU A 373 -9.67 -5.89 30.77
N ALA A 374 -9.51 -5.34 31.97
CA ALA A 374 -8.27 -5.49 32.74
C ALA A 374 -8.11 -6.95 33.26
N GLY A 375 -7.49 -7.85 32.48
CA GLY A 375 -7.18 -9.24 32.87
C GLY A 375 -6.64 -10.14 31.74
N ASP A 376 -6.18 -11.35 32.09
CA ASP A 376 -5.49 -12.31 31.19
C ASP A 376 -6.29 -12.69 29.92
N ALA A 377 -7.62 -12.69 29.95
CA ALA A 377 -8.46 -13.02 28.80
C ALA A 377 -8.54 -11.90 27.73
N ALA A 378 -8.17 -10.67 28.09
CA ALA A 378 -8.21 -9.50 27.21
C ALA A 378 -6.92 -9.27 26.42
N SER A 379 -5.88 -10.03 26.72
CA SER A 379 -4.52 -9.57 26.46
C SER A 379 -4.12 -9.61 24.98
N ASP A 380 -4.57 -10.60 24.22
CA ASP A 380 -3.71 -11.01 23.10
C ASP A 380 -4.30 -10.78 21.72
N LEU A 381 -5.63 -10.64 21.64
CA LEU A 381 -6.33 -10.38 20.38
C LEU A 381 -7.00 -9.01 20.34
N LEU A 382 -7.53 -8.57 21.48
CA LEU A 382 -8.26 -7.32 21.60
C LEU A 382 -7.34 -6.11 21.65
N ARG A 383 -6.17 -6.19 22.30
CA ARG A 383 -5.12 -5.14 22.22
C ARG A 383 -4.59 -4.93 20.80
N ALA A 384 -4.50 -5.99 20.01
CA ALA A 384 -3.98 -5.94 18.64
C ALA A 384 -4.91 -5.21 17.65
N ARG A 385 -6.21 -5.10 17.96
CA ARG A 385 -7.19 -4.33 17.15
C ARG A 385 -7.70 -3.07 17.87
N ALA A 386 -7.63 -3.01 19.19
CA ALA A 386 -7.94 -1.82 20.00
C ALA A 386 -7.03 -0.62 19.66
N CYS A 387 -5.84 -0.86 19.09
CA CYS A 387 -4.97 0.20 18.58
C CYS A 387 -5.35 0.75 17.20
N PHE A 388 -6.34 0.20 16.51
CA PHE A 388 -6.45 0.36 15.05
C PHE A 388 -7.49 1.37 14.55
N ALA A 389 -8.01 2.33 15.34
CA ALA A 389 -8.74 3.42 14.66
C ALA A 389 -8.74 4.79 15.34
N THR A 390 -9.10 4.97 16.62
CA THR A 390 -9.24 6.36 17.14
C THR A 390 -8.96 6.54 18.63
N ALA A 391 -8.56 5.51 19.39
CA ALA A 391 -8.22 5.66 20.79
C ALA A 391 -6.96 4.85 21.18
N ARG A 392 -5.83 5.58 21.26
CA ARG A 392 -4.67 5.35 22.15
C ARG A 392 -3.77 4.12 21.94
N LEU A 393 -2.82 4.35 21.03
CA LEU A 393 -1.54 3.62 20.88
C LEU A 393 -0.63 3.63 22.13
N ALA A 394 -0.81 4.57 23.08
CA ALA A 394 -0.02 4.64 24.30
C ALA A 394 -0.16 3.39 25.21
N GLU A 395 -1.35 2.79 25.22
CA GLU A 395 -1.67 1.64 26.07
C GLU A 395 -1.00 0.34 25.55
N ALA A 396 -0.89 0.17 24.23
CA ALA A 396 -0.15 -0.96 23.64
C ALA A 396 1.35 -0.95 23.96
N ARG A 397 1.94 0.23 24.10
CA ARG A 397 3.35 0.38 24.50
C ARG A 397 3.58 -0.05 25.94
N ASP A 398 2.72 0.36 26.85
CA ASP A 398 2.82 -0.01 28.27
C ASP A 398 2.54 -1.51 28.47
N LEU A 399 1.65 -2.09 27.66
CA LEU A 399 1.33 -3.51 27.67
C LEU A 399 2.44 -4.38 27.06
N TRP A 400 3.18 -3.88 26.05
CA TRP A 400 4.40 -4.54 25.56
C TRP A 400 5.47 -4.63 26.64
N ARG A 401 5.66 -3.54 27.41
CA ARG A 401 6.64 -3.45 28.50
C ARG A 401 6.24 -4.28 29.72
N ALA A 402 4.96 -4.35 30.05
CA ALA A 402 4.44 -5.15 31.17
C ALA A 402 4.54 -6.67 30.94
N ARG A 403 4.58 -7.13 29.68
CA ARG A 403 4.52 -8.56 29.29
C ARG A 403 5.77 -9.38 29.58
N ALA A 404 6.82 -8.78 30.12
CA ALA A 404 7.95 -9.55 30.67
C ALA A 404 7.58 -10.32 31.96
N ALA A 405 6.46 -9.97 32.63
CA ALA A 405 6.24 -10.39 34.02
C ALA A 405 5.07 -11.36 34.29
N THR A 406 4.11 -11.59 33.39
CA THR A 406 2.92 -12.39 33.74
C THR A 406 2.37 -13.22 32.58
N SER A 407 1.95 -14.46 32.89
CA SER A 407 1.16 -15.43 32.08
C SER A 407 1.64 -15.63 30.63
N GLN A 408 2.32 -16.75 30.35
CA GLN A 408 2.92 -17.02 29.03
C GLN A 408 1.87 -17.04 27.90
N PRO A 409 1.83 -16.04 27.01
CA PRO A 409 0.92 -16.05 25.87
C PRO A 409 1.34 -17.13 24.86
N ARG A 410 0.39 -17.64 24.06
CA ARG A 410 0.74 -18.55 22.94
C ARG A 410 1.75 -17.82 22.04
N ARG A 411 2.83 -18.49 21.63
CA ARG A 411 3.95 -17.80 20.95
C ARG A 411 3.46 -17.02 19.71
N GLY A 412 2.49 -17.54 18.95
CA GLY A 412 1.90 -16.86 17.78
C GLY A 412 1.25 -15.50 18.05
N GLU A 413 0.71 -15.27 19.25
CA GLU A 413 0.14 -13.96 19.64
C GLU A 413 1.23 -12.91 19.87
N ARG A 414 2.45 -13.36 20.22
CA ARG A 414 3.62 -12.48 20.28
C ARG A 414 4.00 -11.97 18.89
N ASP A 415 3.83 -12.78 17.85
CA ASP A 415 4.12 -12.37 16.47
C ASP A 415 3.15 -11.31 15.97
N VAL A 416 1.87 -11.39 16.36
CA VAL A 416 0.85 -10.37 16.04
C VAL A 416 1.22 -9.04 16.70
N ALA A 417 1.57 -9.06 18.00
CA ALA A 417 2.01 -7.88 18.72
C ALA A 417 3.32 -7.31 18.15
N CYS A 418 4.32 -8.15 17.86
CA CYS A 418 5.57 -7.70 17.26
C CYS A 418 5.35 -7.04 15.90
N ARG A 419 4.44 -7.57 15.07
CA ARG A 419 4.11 -6.97 13.78
C ARG A 419 3.44 -5.62 13.96
N ALA A 420 2.43 -5.52 14.83
CA ALA A 420 1.77 -4.25 15.13
C ALA A 420 2.76 -3.21 15.67
N LEU A 421 3.66 -3.62 16.57
CA LEU A 421 4.73 -2.75 17.10
C LEU A 421 5.78 -2.40 16.06
N ALA A 422 6.02 -3.23 15.04
CA ALA A 422 6.95 -2.88 13.97
C ALA A 422 6.28 -1.91 12.97
N GLU A 423 5.00 -2.14 12.67
CA GLU A 423 4.17 -1.28 11.82
C GLU A 423 3.98 0.11 12.44
N HIS A 424 3.80 0.18 13.76
CA HIS A 424 3.55 1.43 14.51
C HIS A 424 4.70 1.84 15.43
N GLY A 425 5.86 1.20 15.37
CA GLY A 425 6.93 1.39 16.37
C GLY A 425 7.58 2.77 16.35
N LEU A 426 7.61 3.38 15.17
CA LEU A 426 7.93 4.80 15.00
C LEU A 426 6.90 5.67 15.74
N THR A 427 5.61 5.41 15.51
CA THR A 427 4.47 6.07 16.14
C THR A 427 4.40 5.92 17.65
N LEU A 428 5.02 4.87 18.19
CA LEU A 428 5.08 4.61 19.62
C LEU A 428 6.30 5.25 20.30
N GLY A 429 7.13 5.97 19.53
CA GLY A 429 8.37 6.56 20.00
C GLY A 429 9.39 5.51 20.41
N LEU A 430 9.36 4.31 19.80
CA LEU A 430 10.29 3.25 20.17
C LEU A 430 11.73 3.66 19.83
N PRO A 431 12.68 3.41 20.74
CA PRO A 431 14.10 3.57 20.47
C PRO A 431 14.51 2.89 19.15
N GLN A 432 15.50 3.46 18.46
CA GLN A 432 15.92 3.00 17.13
C GLN A 432 16.46 1.56 17.15
N ASP A 433 17.11 1.18 18.23
CA ASP A 433 17.61 -0.16 18.53
C ASP A 433 16.47 -1.18 18.70
N GLU A 434 15.40 -0.82 19.43
CA GLU A 434 14.20 -1.66 19.55
C GLU A 434 13.52 -1.87 18.18
N ARG A 435 13.38 -0.80 17.39
CA ARG A 435 12.85 -0.89 16.02
C ARG A 435 13.70 -1.79 15.12
N SER A 436 15.03 -1.65 15.18
CA SER A 436 15.96 -2.50 14.44
C SER A 436 15.87 -3.97 14.88
N GLN A 437 15.58 -4.23 16.15
CA GLN A 437 15.34 -5.58 16.66
C GLN A 437 14.01 -6.16 16.17
N LEU A 438 12.94 -5.36 16.15
CA LEU A 438 11.64 -5.75 15.61
C LEU A 438 11.72 -6.05 14.10
N GLU A 439 12.39 -5.19 13.33
CA GLU A 439 12.61 -5.39 11.89
C GLU A 439 13.34 -6.70 11.57
N ARG A 440 14.39 -7.04 12.34
CA ARG A 440 15.10 -8.33 12.20
C ARG A 440 14.19 -9.52 12.51
N ARG A 441 13.27 -9.38 13.48
CA ARG A 441 12.32 -10.44 13.82
C ARG A 441 11.22 -10.59 12.78
N LEU A 442 10.80 -9.51 12.10
CA LEU A 442 9.72 -9.53 11.10
C LEU A 442 9.96 -10.56 9.99
N ALA A 443 11.19 -10.73 9.51
CA ALA A 443 11.50 -11.74 8.50
C ALA A 443 11.14 -13.16 8.98
N SER A 444 11.56 -13.51 10.20
CA SER A 444 11.23 -14.81 10.81
C SER A 444 9.73 -14.96 11.08
N ILE A 445 9.03 -13.86 11.42
CA ILE A 445 7.57 -13.83 11.64
C ILE A 445 6.85 -14.11 10.32
N ARG A 446 7.25 -13.44 9.23
CA ARG A 446 6.69 -13.65 7.89
C ARG A 446 6.86 -15.10 7.45
N GLN A 447 8.05 -15.67 7.66
CA GLN A 447 8.35 -17.06 7.33
C GLN A 447 7.44 -18.03 8.10
N ARG A 448 7.35 -17.93 9.43
CA ARG A 448 6.48 -18.81 10.25
C ARG A 448 5.02 -18.69 9.86
N ARG A 449 4.53 -17.47 9.61
CA ARG A 449 3.14 -17.25 9.18
C ARG A 449 2.86 -17.85 7.80
N SER A 450 3.82 -17.77 6.88
CA SER A 450 3.71 -18.46 5.59
C SER A 450 3.64 -19.97 5.80
N GLU A 451 4.56 -20.54 6.57
CA GLU A 451 4.60 -21.97 6.88
C GLU A 451 3.27 -22.45 7.52
N ALA A 452 2.70 -21.69 8.44
CA ALA A 452 1.41 -22.01 9.06
C ALA A 452 0.26 -22.04 8.05
N LEU A 453 0.24 -21.08 7.11
CA LEU A 453 -0.77 -21.04 6.06
C LEU A 453 -0.57 -22.15 5.02
N ASP A 454 0.68 -22.50 4.70
CA ASP A 454 1.01 -23.59 3.79
C ASP A 454 0.58 -24.95 4.37
N LYS A 455 0.83 -25.17 5.67
CA LYS A 455 0.33 -26.36 6.39
C LYS A 455 -1.20 -26.39 6.47
N LEU A 456 -1.86 -25.24 6.65
CA LEU A 456 -3.33 -25.19 6.59
C LEU A 456 -3.85 -25.63 5.21
N GLU A 457 -3.25 -25.13 4.14
CA GLU A 457 -3.63 -25.47 2.76
C GLU A 457 -3.51 -26.98 2.53
N GLN A 458 -2.37 -27.58 2.88
CA GLN A 458 -2.16 -29.03 2.81
C GLN A 458 -3.16 -29.83 3.67
N ALA A 459 -3.47 -29.34 4.87
CA ALA A 459 -4.43 -29.99 5.76
C ALA A 459 -5.86 -29.92 5.20
N VAL A 460 -6.25 -28.84 4.53
CA VAL A 460 -7.55 -28.74 3.83
C VAL A 460 -7.59 -29.68 2.62
N GLU A 461 -6.53 -29.71 1.81
CA GLU A 461 -6.44 -30.58 0.63
C GLU A 461 -6.49 -32.08 0.98
N SER A 462 -5.82 -32.46 2.07
CA SER A 462 -5.73 -33.84 2.55
C SER A 462 -6.95 -34.31 3.35
N GLY A 463 -7.88 -33.43 3.68
CA GLY A 463 -9.05 -33.83 4.44
C GLY A 463 -8.85 -33.91 5.95
N GLN A 464 -7.92 -33.13 6.51
CA GLN A 464 -7.53 -33.20 7.93
C GLN A 464 -8.00 -32.02 8.77
N VAL A 465 -8.63 -31.00 8.16
CA VAL A 465 -9.15 -29.81 8.85
C VAL A 465 -10.59 -30.03 9.29
N GLN A 466 -11.07 -29.35 10.32
CA GLN A 466 -12.50 -29.39 10.67
C GLN A 466 -13.28 -28.31 9.90
N ALA A 467 -14.54 -28.60 9.55
CA ALA A 467 -15.40 -27.69 8.81
C ALA A 467 -15.73 -26.45 9.66
N GLY A 468 -15.07 -25.33 9.35
CA GLY A 468 -15.34 -24.01 9.96
C GLY A 468 -15.36 -24.03 11.49
N GLY A 469 -14.39 -24.70 12.12
CA GLY A 469 -14.28 -24.83 13.58
C GLY A 469 -14.51 -23.48 14.29
N GLU A 470 -15.33 -23.52 15.35
CA GLU A 470 -15.66 -22.43 16.30
C GLU A 470 -15.95 -21.02 15.73
N TRP A 471 -16.18 -20.85 14.41
CA TRP A 471 -16.47 -19.54 13.83
C TRP A 471 -17.99 -19.29 13.80
N PRO A 472 -18.48 -18.15 14.32
CA PRO A 472 -19.91 -17.88 14.42
C PRO A 472 -20.64 -18.05 13.09
N GLU A 473 -21.75 -18.79 13.09
CA GLU A 473 -22.59 -18.99 11.90
C GLU A 473 -23.05 -17.66 11.29
N ALA A 474 -23.33 -16.67 12.13
CA ALA A 474 -23.60 -15.29 11.76
C ALA A 474 -22.52 -14.67 10.84
N LEU A 475 -21.22 -14.82 11.18
CA LEU A 475 -20.13 -14.28 10.35
C LEU A 475 -19.94 -15.09 9.06
N ARG A 476 -20.16 -16.41 9.12
CA ARG A 476 -20.17 -17.28 7.93
C ARG A 476 -21.26 -16.88 6.95
N ALA A 477 -22.46 -16.60 7.45
CA ALA A 477 -23.60 -16.15 6.66
C ALA A 477 -23.34 -14.77 6.04
N ALA A 478 -22.79 -13.82 6.81
CA ALA A 478 -22.40 -12.51 6.30
C ALA A 478 -21.33 -12.60 5.20
N LEU A 479 -20.29 -13.44 5.39
CA LEU A 479 -19.28 -13.69 4.36
C LEU A 479 -19.93 -14.27 3.10
N ALA A 480 -20.80 -15.28 3.25
CA ALA A 480 -21.49 -15.89 2.12
C ALA A 480 -22.34 -14.86 1.36
N LEU A 481 -23.11 -14.01 2.05
CA LEU A 481 -23.89 -12.93 1.42
C LEU A 481 -23.02 -11.99 0.59
N GLY A 482 -21.83 -11.64 1.10
CA GLY A 482 -20.87 -10.84 0.34
C GLY A 482 -20.35 -11.56 -0.90
N LEU A 483 -19.83 -12.79 -0.74
CA LEU A 483 -19.26 -13.57 -1.84
C LEU A 483 -20.28 -13.84 -2.97
N ARG A 484 -21.57 -14.02 -2.64
CA ARG A 484 -22.66 -14.20 -3.61
C ARG A 484 -22.80 -13.07 -4.63
N ARG A 485 -22.36 -11.87 -4.29
CA ARG A 485 -22.49 -10.70 -5.17
C ARG A 485 -21.42 -10.62 -6.26
N HIS A 486 -20.35 -11.41 -6.16
CA HIS A 486 -19.32 -11.42 -7.19
C HIS A 486 -19.76 -12.30 -8.38
N PRO A 487 -19.89 -11.75 -9.61
CA PRO A 487 -20.49 -12.51 -10.73
C PRO A 487 -19.71 -13.77 -11.12
N ALA A 488 -18.38 -13.75 -10.99
CA ALA A 488 -17.52 -14.87 -11.34
C ALA A 488 -17.41 -15.96 -10.25
N LEU A 489 -17.91 -15.72 -9.03
CA LEU A 489 -17.82 -16.71 -7.96
C LEU A 489 -18.98 -17.70 -8.06
N ARG A 490 -18.66 -19.00 -8.01
CA ARG A 490 -19.66 -20.08 -8.08
C ARG A 490 -19.79 -20.83 -6.79
N GLU A 491 -18.66 -21.20 -6.20
CA GLU A 491 -18.62 -22.00 -4.99
C GLU A 491 -17.53 -21.46 -4.08
N ALA A 492 -17.74 -21.59 -2.77
CA ALA A 492 -16.74 -21.27 -1.79
C ALA A 492 -16.81 -22.24 -0.62
N TRP A 493 -15.65 -22.49 -0.03
CA TRP A 493 -15.49 -23.31 1.16
C TRP A 493 -14.64 -22.59 2.18
N LEU A 494 -14.97 -22.79 3.44
CA LEU A 494 -14.20 -22.23 4.54
C LEU A 494 -13.61 -23.36 5.40
N GLY A 495 -12.29 -23.37 5.49
CA GLY A 495 -11.51 -24.16 6.44
C GLY A 495 -10.96 -23.27 7.55
N ALA A 496 -10.96 -23.77 8.78
CA ALA A 496 -10.32 -23.11 9.91
C ALA A 496 -9.63 -24.16 10.77
N ALA A 497 -8.40 -23.89 11.18
CA ALA A 497 -7.64 -24.76 12.06
C ALA A 497 -6.65 -23.98 12.93
N GLU A 498 -6.31 -24.57 14.07
CA GLU A 498 -5.10 -24.21 14.80
C GLU A 498 -3.93 -25.00 14.22
N ILE A 499 -2.86 -24.29 13.84
CA ILE A 499 -1.67 -24.88 13.23
C ILE A 499 -0.50 -24.71 14.19
N ASP A 500 0.00 -25.85 14.68
CA ASP A 500 1.20 -25.92 15.48
C ASP A 500 2.44 -26.05 14.57
N LEU A 501 3.44 -25.22 14.86
CA LEU A 501 4.77 -25.26 14.24
C LEU A 501 5.83 -25.66 15.28
N ALA A 502 7.00 -26.04 14.76
CA ALA A 502 8.16 -26.36 15.58
C ALA A 502 8.49 -25.21 16.54
N GLY A 503 8.93 -25.55 17.76
CA GLY A 503 9.26 -24.56 18.78
C GLY A 503 8.04 -23.94 19.48
N GLY A 504 6.90 -24.65 19.53
CA GLY A 504 5.74 -24.25 20.34
C GLY A 504 5.00 -23.02 19.83
N TRP A 505 5.09 -22.75 18.52
CA TRP A 505 4.31 -21.70 17.86
C TRP A 505 2.97 -22.27 17.42
N CYS A 506 1.89 -21.59 17.75
CA CYS A 506 0.54 -21.98 17.37
C CYS A 506 -0.15 -20.78 16.73
N TYR A 507 -0.76 -20.98 15.56
CA TYR A 507 -1.51 -19.95 14.84
C TYR A 507 -2.92 -20.40 14.55
N ARG A 508 -3.89 -19.53 14.80
CA ARG A 508 -5.25 -19.67 14.28
C ARG A 508 -5.28 -19.23 12.83
N CYS A 509 -5.70 -20.10 11.95
CA CYS A 509 -5.67 -19.88 10.51
C CYS A 509 -7.03 -20.16 9.88
N MET A 510 -7.38 -19.38 8.86
CA MET A 510 -8.58 -19.55 8.04
C MET A 510 -8.19 -19.55 6.57
N LEU A 511 -8.73 -20.52 5.83
CA LEU A 511 -8.56 -20.66 4.39
C LEU A 511 -9.93 -20.54 3.73
N LEU A 512 -10.07 -19.56 2.84
CA LEU A 512 -11.21 -19.45 1.95
C LEU A 512 -10.82 -20.05 0.60
N TRP A 513 -11.39 -21.19 0.26
CA TRP A 513 -11.25 -21.77 -1.07
C TRP A 513 -12.39 -21.25 -1.94
N ILE A 514 -12.10 -20.66 -3.09
CA ILE A 514 -13.09 -20.15 -4.04
C ILE A 514 -12.98 -20.83 -5.39
N ARG A 515 -14.13 -21.08 -6.01
CA ARG A 515 -14.21 -21.48 -7.41
C ARG A 515 -14.71 -20.34 -8.27
N ILE A 516 -13.92 -20.07 -9.30
CA ILE A 516 -14.11 -18.96 -10.22
C ILE A 516 -14.49 -19.51 -11.58
N ASP A 517 -15.53 -18.93 -12.17
CA ASP A 517 -15.90 -19.12 -13.57
C ASP A 517 -14.91 -18.34 -14.46
N PRO A 518 -14.02 -19.01 -15.21
CA PRO A 518 -12.97 -18.33 -15.97
C PRO A 518 -13.54 -17.44 -17.08
N VAL A 519 -14.69 -17.82 -17.67
CA VAL A 519 -15.30 -17.06 -18.77
C VAL A 519 -15.82 -15.72 -18.26
N ILE A 520 -16.58 -15.72 -17.17
CA ILE A 520 -17.09 -14.48 -16.57
C ILE A 520 -15.96 -13.62 -16.00
N MET A 521 -14.93 -14.25 -15.41
CA MET A 521 -13.75 -13.52 -14.92
C MET A 521 -13.05 -12.75 -16.05
N ASP A 522 -12.87 -13.38 -17.21
CA ASP A 522 -12.25 -12.76 -18.38
C ASP A 522 -13.14 -11.66 -18.98
N GLU A 523 -14.46 -11.85 -19.03
CA GLU A 523 -15.43 -10.81 -19.44
C GLU A 523 -15.37 -9.56 -18.54
N LEU A 524 -15.12 -9.76 -17.25
CA LEU A 524 -14.91 -8.68 -16.28
C LEU A 524 -13.52 -8.04 -16.40
N GLY A 525 -12.62 -8.58 -17.22
CA GLY A 525 -11.24 -8.12 -17.37
C GLY A 525 -10.40 -8.31 -16.10
N GLN A 526 -10.76 -9.29 -15.27
CA GLN A 526 -10.09 -9.56 -13.99
C GLN A 526 -9.11 -10.73 -14.13
N ARG A 527 -8.09 -10.74 -13.28
CA ARG A 527 -7.20 -11.89 -13.11
C ARG A 527 -7.58 -12.66 -11.84
N GLN A 528 -7.29 -13.96 -11.82
CA GLN A 528 -7.58 -14.86 -10.70
C GLN A 528 -7.11 -14.30 -9.34
N HIS A 529 -5.88 -13.76 -9.27
CA HIS A 529 -5.34 -13.17 -8.04
C HIS A 529 -6.14 -11.95 -7.56
N GLN A 530 -6.70 -11.14 -8.48
CA GLN A 530 -7.47 -9.95 -8.11
C GLN A 530 -8.80 -10.32 -7.43
N VAL A 531 -9.43 -11.42 -7.88
CA VAL A 531 -10.62 -11.98 -7.24
C VAL A 531 -10.26 -12.56 -5.87
N ALA A 532 -9.16 -13.33 -5.79
CA ALA A 532 -8.68 -13.91 -4.55
C ALA A 532 -8.32 -12.84 -3.50
N ASP A 533 -7.67 -11.74 -3.91
CA ASP A 533 -7.34 -10.60 -3.06
C ASP A 533 -8.58 -9.92 -2.49
N THR A 534 -9.61 -9.72 -3.32
CA THR A 534 -10.88 -9.15 -2.87
C THR A 534 -11.54 -10.05 -1.81
N CYS A 535 -11.55 -11.36 -2.05
CA CYS A 535 -12.13 -12.33 -1.13
C CYS A 535 -11.36 -12.43 0.18
N VAL A 536 -10.02 -12.39 0.14
CA VAL A 536 -9.21 -12.43 1.37
C VAL A 536 -9.38 -11.16 2.21
N GLN A 537 -9.60 -10.01 1.58
CA GLN A 537 -9.87 -8.76 2.29
C GLN A 537 -11.20 -8.82 3.06
N LEU A 538 -12.28 -9.31 2.43
CA LEU A 538 -13.56 -9.55 3.11
C LEU A 538 -13.40 -10.54 4.28
N LEU A 539 -12.71 -11.65 4.05
CA LEU A 539 -12.43 -12.63 5.11
C LEU A 539 -11.65 -11.99 6.27
N ARG A 540 -10.59 -11.22 5.99
CA ARG A 540 -9.77 -10.54 7.02
C ARG A 540 -10.59 -9.53 7.83
N GLN A 541 -11.57 -8.89 7.22
CA GLN A 541 -12.45 -7.96 7.92
C GLN A 541 -13.32 -8.68 8.97
N LEU A 542 -13.87 -9.83 8.61
CA LEU A 542 -14.72 -10.67 9.45
C LEU A 542 -13.94 -11.60 10.38
N ALA A 543 -12.65 -11.83 10.12
CA ALA A 543 -11.81 -12.63 10.98
C ALA A 543 -11.44 -11.85 12.24
N SER A 544 -11.42 -12.54 13.37
CA SER A 544 -10.91 -11.96 14.60
C SER A 544 -9.45 -11.51 14.40
N PRO A 545 -9.01 -10.44 15.09
CA PRO A 545 -7.63 -9.97 15.00
C PRO A 545 -6.62 -11.12 15.20
N GLY A 546 -5.45 -11.05 14.57
CA GLY A 546 -4.42 -12.09 14.73
C GLY A 546 -4.68 -13.44 14.04
N VAL A 547 -5.91 -13.73 13.58
CA VAL A 547 -6.18 -14.89 12.73
C VAL A 547 -5.50 -14.71 11.37
N LEU A 548 -4.79 -15.74 10.91
CA LEU A 548 -4.15 -15.74 9.61
C LEU A 548 -5.18 -16.11 8.55
N CYS A 549 -5.40 -15.24 7.56
CA CYS A 549 -6.33 -15.51 6.47
C CYS A 549 -5.60 -15.66 5.14
N ARG A 550 -5.91 -16.72 4.41
CA ARG A 550 -5.51 -16.97 3.03
C ARG A 550 -6.73 -17.28 2.17
N THR A 551 -6.67 -16.92 0.89
CA THR A 551 -7.63 -17.37 -0.11
C THR A 551 -6.90 -18.23 -1.14
N ARG A 552 -7.50 -19.36 -1.51
CA ARG A 552 -7.05 -20.20 -2.63
C ARG A 552 -8.13 -20.18 -3.70
N ALA A 553 -7.73 -19.95 -4.95
CA ALA A 553 -8.65 -19.93 -6.08
C ALA A 553 -8.38 -21.13 -6.99
N SER A 554 -9.45 -21.74 -7.48
CA SER A 554 -9.41 -22.73 -8.56
C SER A 554 -10.50 -22.41 -9.59
N TYR A 555 -10.34 -22.90 -10.81
CA TYR A 555 -11.35 -22.71 -11.85
C TYR A 555 -12.49 -23.74 -11.72
N THR A 556 -13.64 -23.42 -12.29
CA THR A 556 -14.75 -24.39 -12.43
C THR A 556 -14.42 -25.56 -13.36
N THR A 557 -13.38 -25.42 -14.19
CA THR A 557 -12.84 -26.44 -15.09
C THR A 557 -11.85 -27.39 -14.40
N GLU A 558 -11.35 -27.02 -13.23
CA GLU A 558 -10.39 -27.82 -12.46
C GLU A 558 -11.12 -28.78 -11.52
N GLU A 559 -10.53 -29.96 -11.31
CA GLU A 559 -11.01 -30.92 -10.32
C GLU A 559 -10.82 -30.38 -8.90
N LEU A 560 -11.79 -30.67 -8.03
CA LEU A 560 -11.70 -30.30 -6.62
C LEU A 560 -10.77 -31.27 -5.88
N PRO A 561 -9.92 -30.77 -4.96
CA PRO A 561 -9.17 -31.65 -4.07
C PRO A 561 -10.12 -32.60 -3.35
N PRO A 562 -9.82 -33.91 -3.32
CA PRO A 562 -10.72 -34.92 -2.76
C PRO A 562 -11.00 -34.71 -1.26
N GLY A 563 -10.09 -34.08 -0.53
CA GLY A 563 -10.30 -33.68 0.86
C GLY A 563 -11.31 -32.55 1.00
N LEU A 564 -11.33 -31.55 0.12
CA LEU A 564 -12.08 -30.30 0.29
C LEU A 564 -13.56 -30.53 0.63
N SER A 565 -14.23 -31.44 -0.09
CA SER A 565 -15.65 -31.76 0.10
C SER A 565 -15.98 -32.45 1.42
N ARG A 566 -14.98 -33.07 2.08
CA ARG A 566 -15.15 -33.86 3.32
C ARG A 566 -14.93 -33.04 4.59
N VAL A 567 -14.18 -31.94 4.52
CA VAL A 567 -13.67 -31.23 5.71
C VAL A 567 -13.91 -29.73 5.76
N SER A 568 -14.37 -29.12 4.68
CA SER A 568 -14.57 -27.67 4.64
C SER A 568 -16.05 -27.32 4.61
N ALA A 569 -16.45 -26.28 5.34
CA ALA A 569 -17.83 -25.83 5.36
C ALA A 569 -18.13 -25.13 4.03
N ARG A 570 -18.92 -25.77 3.15
CA ARG A 570 -19.37 -25.16 1.91
C ARG A 570 -20.23 -23.94 2.26
N LEU A 571 -19.80 -22.77 1.81
CA LEU A 571 -20.59 -21.56 1.87
C LEU A 571 -21.64 -21.65 0.77
N ARG A 572 -22.92 -21.56 1.15
CA ARG A 572 -24.00 -21.51 0.16
C ARG A 572 -23.85 -20.20 -0.60
N LEU A 573 -23.52 -20.24 -1.88
CA LEU A 573 -23.50 -19.07 -2.78
C LEU A 573 -24.70 -19.03 -3.75
N LEU A 574 -25.46 -20.13 -3.82
CA LEU A 574 -26.68 -20.27 -4.60
C LEU A 574 -27.80 -20.76 -3.69
#